data_AF-A0A3D5JMA2-F1
#
_entry.id   AF-A0A3D5JMA2-F1
#
_cell.length_a   1.000
_cell.length_b   1.000
_cell.length_c   1.000
_cell.angle_alpha   90.00
_cell.angle_beta   90.00
_cell.angle_gamma   90.00
#
_symmetry.space_group_name_H-M   'P 1'
#
loop_
_entity.id
_entity.type
_entity.pdbx_description
1 polymer ?
#
loop_
_entity_poly.entity_id
_entity_poly.type
_entity_poly.pdbx_seq_one_letter_code
_entity_poly.pdbx_strand_id
1 'polypeptide(L)'
;NKAYENKDYQLAAEKFDDINNDAARLNQANSLYKQGLYKQALKKYQSVKREDLAFDRLYNSGNAYAKSGKINEAIDSYEKALKLQKDKDALFNLELLKKQKRRKITDTKQKNKKHRKQKNKKKKKSKSKQQQREKLNKIKQQRWEKALNKKLRTLMIPLTKPQNDNEQNPW
;
A
#
# COMPACT_ATOMS: atom_id res chain seq x y z
N ASN A 1 6.50 1.80 -44.28
CA ASN A 1 6.22 2.81 -45.32
C ASN A 1 7.17 3.98 -45.09
N LYS A 2 7.44 4.82 -46.10
CA LYS A 2 8.40 5.94 -45.98
C LYS A 2 8.10 6.89 -44.82
N ALA A 3 6.83 7.09 -44.47
CA ALA A 3 6.44 7.93 -43.34
C ALA A 3 6.97 7.38 -42.00
N TYR A 4 6.89 6.07 -41.79
CA TYR A 4 7.44 5.42 -40.59
C TYR A 4 8.96 5.59 -40.48
N GLU A 5 9.68 5.44 -41.59
CA GLU A 5 11.14 5.65 -41.66
C GLU A 5 11.51 7.10 -41.33
N ASN A 6 10.72 8.05 -41.83
CA ASN A 6 10.85 9.48 -41.53
C ASN A 6 10.35 9.86 -40.13
N LYS A 7 9.93 8.88 -39.31
CA LYS A 7 9.34 9.07 -37.97
C LYS A 7 8.02 9.85 -37.94
N ASP A 8 7.39 10.04 -39.09
CA ASP A 8 6.02 10.52 -39.19
C ASP A 8 5.06 9.36 -38.92
N TYR A 9 4.90 9.05 -37.64
CA TYR A 9 4.12 7.89 -37.19
C TYR A 9 2.62 8.10 -37.35
N GLN A 10 2.15 9.35 -37.43
CA GLN A 10 0.73 9.63 -37.67
C GLN A 10 0.38 9.27 -39.10
N LEU A 11 1.09 9.87 -40.08
CA LEU A 11 0.87 9.56 -41.49
C LEU A 11 1.17 8.08 -41.78
N ALA A 12 2.14 7.48 -41.10
CA ALA A 12 2.40 6.06 -41.23
C ALA A 12 1.18 5.21 -40.81
N ALA A 13 0.54 5.54 -39.69
CA ALA A 13 -0.62 4.82 -39.19
C ALA A 13 -1.84 4.97 -40.10
N GLU A 14 -2.07 6.16 -40.65
CA GLU A 14 -3.13 6.43 -41.64
C GLU A 14 -2.94 5.56 -42.90
N LYS A 15 -1.74 5.60 -43.49
CA LYS A 15 -1.40 4.79 -44.67
C LYS A 15 -1.52 3.28 -44.46
N PHE A 16 -1.36 2.80 -43.22
CA PHE A 16 -1.56 1.38 -42.90
C PHE A 16 -3.03 1.04 -42.61
N ASP A 17 -3.86 2.02 -42.25
CA ASP A 17 -5.31 1.80 -42.06
C ASP A 17 -6.00 1.48 -43.38
N ASP A 18 -5.55 2.10 -44.47
CA ASP A 18 -6.04 1.85 -45.84
C ASP A 18 -5.76 0.43 -46.35
N ILE A 19 -4.87 -0.32 -45.69
CA ILE A 19 -4.46 -1.66 -46.10
C ILE A 19 -5.09 -2.69 -45.16
N ASN A 20 -6.09 -3.42 -45.66
CA ASN A 20 -6.85 -4.38 -44.86
C ASN A 20 -6.17 -5.76 -44.78
N ASN A 21 -5.00 -5.86 -44.15
CA ASN A 21 -4.36 -7.14 -43.84
C ASN A 21 -3.61 -7.11 -42.50
N ASP A 22 -3.23 -8.30 -42.01
CA ASP A 22 -2.62 -8.46 -40.69
C ASP A 22 -1.23 -7.82 -40.55
N ALA A 23 -0.42 -7.83 -41.60
CA ALA A 23 0.87 -7.17 -41.58
C ALA A 23 0.73 -5.64 -41.49
N ALA A 24 -0.25 -5.08 -42.21
CA ALA A 24 -0.59 -3.66 -42.14
C ALA A 24 -1.15 -3.30 -40.76
N ARG A 25 -2.05 -4.10 -40.18
CA ARG A 25 -2.55 -3.90 -38.81
C ARG A 25 -1.42 -3.93 -37.78
N LEU A 26 -0.46 -4.84 -37.91
CA LEU A 26 0.74 -4.89 -37.05
C LEU A 26 1.57 -3.60 -37.18
N ASN A 27 1.82 -3.15 -38.41
CA ASN A 27 2.60 -1.93 -38.65
C ASN A 27 1.88 -0.65 -38.25
N GLN A 28 0.55 -0.61 -38.41
CA GLN A 28 -0.29 0.46 -37.87
C GLN A 28 -0.19 0.51 -36.35
N ALA A 29 -0.29 -0.64 -35.69
CA ALA A 29 -0.15 -0.74 -34.25
C ALA A 29 1.24 -0.28 -33.76
N ASN A 30 2.31 -0.63 -34.48
CA ASN A 30 3.67 -0.16 -34.21
C ASN A 30 3.76 1.38 -34.33
N SER A 31 3.13 1.96 -35.35
CA SER A 31 3.07 3.41 -35.57
C SER A 31 2.31 4.11 -34.42
N LEU A 32 1.14 3.59 -34.05
CA LEU A 32 0.35 4.08 -32.91
C LEU A 32 1.12 3.97 -31.58
N TYR A 33 1.88 2.88 -31.39
CA TYR A 33 2.74 2.70 -30.22
C TYR A 33 3.82 3.78 -30.15
N LYS A 34 4.45 4.12 -31.27
CA LYS A 34 5.48 5.17 -31.34
C LYS A 34 4.91 6.56 -31.06
N GLN A 35 3.64 6.80 -31.39
CA GLN A 35 2.91 8.02 -31.00
C GLN A 35 2.53 8.06 -29.51
N GLY A 36 2.72 6.98 -28.74
CA GLY A 36 2.26 6.87 -27.36
C GLY A 36 0.77 6.51 -27.21
N LEU A 37 0.07 6.21 -28.31
CA LEU A 37 -1.34 5.84 -28.33
C LEU A 37 -1.54 4.36 -27.97
N TYR A 38 -1.06 3.94 -26.79
CA TYR A 38 -0.95 2.54 -26.40
C TYR A 38 -2.27 1.77 -26.42
N LYS A 39 -3.38 2.41 -26.02
CA LYS A 39 -4.71 1.77 -26.06
C LYS A 39 -5.14 1.45 -27.49
N GLN A 40 -4.87 2.34 -28.44
CA GLN A 40 -5.22 2.14 -29.84
C GLN A 40 -4.30 1.09 -30.48
N ALA A 41 -3.00 1.16 -30.19
CA ALA A 41 -2.02 0.15 -30.62
C ALA A 41 -2.45 -1.26 -30.17
N LEU A 42 -2.85 -1.42 -28.90
CA LEU A 42 -3.31 -2.71 -28.37
C LEU A 42 -4.55 -3.26 -29.11
N LYS A 43 -5.53 -2.41 -29.45
CA LYS A 43 -6.69 -2.84 -30.25
C LYS A 43 -6.25 -3.39 -31.62
N LYS A 44 -5.31 -2.70 -32.27
CA LYS A 44 -4.78 -3.13 -33.57
C LYS A 44 -3.94 -4.41 -33.43
N TYR A 45 -3.07 -4.55 -32.42
CA TYR A 45 -2.36 -5.82 -32.16
C TYR A 45 -3.31 -7.01 -31.93
N GLN A 46 -4.41 -6.82 -31.18
CA GLN A 46 -5.42 -7.86 -30.92
C GLN A 46 -6.20 -8.29 -32.18
N SER A 47 -6.26 -7.40 -33.18
CA SER A 47 -6.90 -7.69 -34.46
C SER A 47 -6.05 -8.52 -35.42
N VAL A 48 -4.73 -8.64 -35.17
CA VAL A 48 -3.82 -9.49 -35.95
C VAL A 48 -4.08 -10.97 -35.63
N LYS A 49 -4.40 -11.78 -36.64
CA LYS A 49 -4.78 -13.20 -36.48
C LYS A 49 -3.73 -14.19 -37.01
N ARG A 50 -2.94 -13.77 -37.99
CA ARG A 50 -1.84 -14.53 -38.59
C ARG A 50 -0.86 -15.05 -37.53
N GLU A 51 -0.64 -16.36 -37.52
CA GLU A 51 0.21 -17.02 -36.54
C GLU A 51 1.70 -16.75 -36.75
N ASP A 52 2.14 -16.52 -37.99
CA ASP A 52 3.52 -16.10 -38.28
C ASP A 52 3.87 -14.72 -37.68
N LEU A 53 2.86 -13.90 -37.37
CA LEU A 53 3.00 -12.61 -36.69
C LEU A 53 2.68 -12.68 -35.19
N ALA A 54 2.44 -13.88 -34.64
CA ALA A 54 2.00 -14.04 -33.27
C ALA A 54 3.05 -13.59 -32.25
N PHE A 55 4.32 -13.89 -32.51
CA PHE A 55 5.41 -13.43 -31.65
C PHE A 55 5.45 -11.90 -31.60
N ASP A 56 5.51 -11.23 -32.76
CA ASP A 56 5.64 -9.77 -32.85
C ASP A 56 4.45 -9.04 -32.21
N ARG A 57 3.21 -9.49 -32.49
CA ARG A 57 2.03 -8.85 -31.90
C ARG A 57 2.00 -9.00 -30.37
N LEU A 58 2.45 -10.14 -29.83
CA LEU A 58 2.47 -10.40 -28.39
C LEU A 58 3.60 -9.63 -27.70
N TYR A 59 4.80 -9.65 -28.28
CA TYR A 59 5.94 -8.88 -27.78
C TYR A 59 5.63 -7.38 -27.74
N ASN A 60 5.08 -6.84 -28.84
CA ASN A 60 4.74 -5.43 -28.92
C ASN A 60 3.51 -5.05 -28.09
N SER A 61 2.57 -5.97 -27.87
CA SER A 61 1.52 -5.80 -26.86
C SER A 61 2.11 -5.70 -25.46
N GLY A 62 3.11 -6.53 -25.13
CA GLY A 62 3.85 -6.46 -23.88
C GLY A 62 4.47 -5.08 -23.65
N ASN A 63 5.13 -4.54 -24.69
CA ASN A 63 5.69 -3.18 -24.67
C ASN A 63 4.59 -2.12 -24.42
N ALA A 64 3.46 -2.20 -25.12
CA ALA A 64 2.35 -1.26 -24.97
C ALA A 64 1.67 -1.32 -23.59
N TYR A 65 1.48 -2.53 -23.05
CA TYR A 65 0.98 -2.72 -21.69
C TYR A 65 1.95 -2.16 -20.65
N ALA A 66 3.26 -2.40 -20.80
CA ALA A 66 4.27 -1.90 -19.89
C ALA A 66 4.27 -0.36 -19.85
N LYS A 67 4.26 0.28 -21.03
CA LYS A 67 4.21 1.75 -21.14
C LYS A 67 2.91 2.37 -20.63
N SER A 68 1.80 1.65 -20.70
CA SER A 68 0.52 2.08 -20.13
C SER A 68 0.35 1.73 -18.63
N GLY A 69 1.39 1.21 -17.98
CA GLY A 69 1.39 0.89 -16.55
C GLY A 69 0.66 -0.41 -16.17
N LYS A 70 0.19 -1.16 -17.17
CA LYS A 70 -0.51 -2.45 -17.03
C LYS A 70 0.50 -3.59 -16.91
N ILE A 71 1.21 -3.61 -15.77
CA ILE A 71 2.37 -4.48 -15.55
C ILE A 71 2.03 -5.98 -15.64
N ASN A 72 0.84 -6.40 -15.18
CA ASN A 72 0.48 -7.82 -15.20
C ASN A 72 0.21 -8.32 -16.61
N GLU A 73 -0.50 -7.52 -17.40
CA GLU A 73 -0.83 -7.80 -18.79
C GLU A 73 0.42 -7.77 -19.68
N ALA A 74 1.38 -6.89 -19.36
CA ALA A 74 2.68 -6.88 -20.00
C ALA A 74 3.45 -8.18 -19.76
N ILE A 75 3.53 -8.62 -18.50
CA ILE A 75 4.18 -9.88 -18.11
C ILE A 75 3.54 -11.07 -18.86
N ASP A 76 2.20 -11.17 -18.85
CA ASP A 76 1.48 -12.24 -19.55
C ASP A 76 1.76 -12.24 -21.07
N SER A 77 1.80 -11.04 -21.69
CA SER A 77 2.10 -10.91 -23.12
C SER A 77 3.52 -11.38 -23.46
N TYR A 78 4.53 -10.99 -22.67
CA TYR A 78 5.90 -11.48 -22.88
C TYR A 78 6.04 -12.97 -22.62
N GLU A 79 5.38 -13.51 -21.59
CA GLU A 79 5.37 -14.96 -21.33
C GLU A 79 4.76 -15.75 -22.49
N LYS A 80 3.68 -15.23 -23.08
CA LYS A 80 3.07 -15.83 -24.29
C LYS A 80 3.98 -15.71 -25.51
N ALA A 81 4.62 -14.56 -25.74
CA ALA A 81 5.59 -14.40 -26.84
C ALA A 81 6.76 -15.39 -26.70
N LEU A 82 7.33 -15.51 -25.50
CA LEU A 82 8.47 -16.39 -25.21
C LEU A 82 8.14 -17.90 -25.32
N LYS A 83 6.86 -18.28 -25.27
CA LYS A 83 6.43 -19.65 -25.57
C LYS A 83 6.49 -19.98 -27.07
N LEU A 84 6.37 -18.97 -27.94
CA LEU A 84 6.44 -19.13 -29.38
C LEU A 84 7.88 -19.12 -29.88
N GLN A 85 8.66 -18.15 -29.41
CA GLN A 85 10.05 -17.97 -29.82
C GLN A 85 10.87 -17.45 -28.64
N LYS A 86 12.07 -18.02 -28.45
CA LYS A 86 13.03 -17.50 -27.49
C LYS A 86 13.59 -16.18 -28.02
N ASP A 87 13.47 -15.13 -27.22
CA ASP A 87 13.98 -13.81 -27.54
C ASP A 87 14.60 -13.15 -26.31
N LYS A 88 15.79 -12.58 -26.48
CA LYS A 88 16.58 -12.04 -25.36
C LYS A 88 15.95 -10.76 -24.80
N ASP A 89 15.41 -9.90 -25.66
CA ASP A 89 14.82 -8.63 -25.27
C ASP A 89 13.50 -8.86 -24.53
N ALA A 90 12.67 -9.79 -25.02
CA ALA A 90 11.44 -10.22 -24.36
C ALA A 90 11.72 -10.78 -22.97
N LEU A 91 12.75 -11.61 -22.83
CA LEU A 91 13.17 -12.16 -21.54
C LEU A 91 13.64 -11.07 -20.59
N PHE A 92 14.51 -10.17 -21.06
CA PHE A 92 14.99 -9.04 -20.26
C PHE A 92 13.85 -8.14 -19.76
N ASN A 93 12.92 -7.79 -20.66
CA ASN A 93 11.76 -6.97 -20.32
C ASN A 93 10.85 -7.67 -19.29
N LEU A 94 10.61 -8.96 -19.46
CA LEU A 94 9.84 -9.78 -18.51
C LEU A 94 10.49 -9.78 -17.12
N GLU A 95 11.80 -9.99 -17.04
CA GLU A 95 12.54 -10.00 -15.77
C GLU A 95 12.49 -8.63 -15.08
N LEU A 96 12.68 -7.55 -15.83
CA LEU A 96 12.59 -6.19 -15.33
C LEU A 96 11.22 -5.91 -14.70
N LEU A 97 10.14 -6.28 -15.39
CA LEU A 97 8.77 -6.08 -14.90
C LEU A 97 8.45 -6.95 -13.68
N LYS A 98 8.90 -8.22 -13.66
CA LYS A 98 8.79 -9.10 -12.49
C LYS A 98 9.51 -8.50 -11.28
N LYS A 99 10.72 -7.96 -11.47
CA LYS A 99 11.48 -7.27 -10.41
C LYS A 99 10.76 -6.03 -9.90
N GLN A 100 10.21 -5.21 -10.79
CA GLN A 100 9.43 -4.03 -10.43
C GLN A 100 8.18 -4.40 -9.61
N LYS A 101 7.44 -5.44 -10.02
CA LYS A 101 6.27 -5.94 -9.30
C LYS A 101 6.63 -6.43 -7.89
N ARG A 102 7.72 -7.20 -7.75
CA ARG A 102 8.22 -7.67 -6.44
C ARG A 102 8.57 -6.49 -5.51
N ARG A 103 9.27 -5.47 -6.02
CA ARG A 103 9.64 -4.26 -5.25
C ARG A 103 8.42 -3.51 -4.72
N LYS A 104 7.40 -3.27 -5.56
CA LYS A 104 6.14 -2.63 -5.11
C LYS A 104 5.46 -3.41 -3.98
N ILE A 105 5.46 -4.74 -4.05
CA ILE A 105 4.89 -5.60 -3.01
C ILE A 105 5.69 -5.49 -1.71
N THR A 106 7.03 -5.51 -1.76
CA THR A 106 7.88 -5.38 -0.58
C THR A 106 7.71 -4.03 0.10
N ASP A 107 7.66 -2.95 -0.67
CA ASP A 107 7.49 -1.60 -0.15
C ASP A 107 6.14 -1.42 0.53
N THR A 108 5.08 -1.98 -0.07
CA THR A 108 3.73 -1.98 0.49
C THR A 108 3.68 -2.75 1.81
N LYS A 109 4.30 -3.95 1.87
CA LYS A 109 4.40 -4.74 3.10
C LYS A 109 5.15 -4.00 4.20
N GLN A 110 6.26 -3.32 3.87
CA GLN A 110 7.04 -2.55 4.84
C GLN A 110 6.28 -1.32 5.36
N LYS A 111 5.61 -0.56 4.49
CA LYS A 111 4.75 0.57 4.88
C LYS A 111 3.64 0.12 5.83
N ASN A 112 2.95 -0.97 5.51
CA ASN A 112 1.90 -1.53 6.36
C ASN A 112 2.44 -1.97 7.73
N LYS A 113 3.64 -2.58 7.78
CA LYS A 113 4.28 -2.98 9.05
C LYS A 113 4.68 -1.76 9.91
N LYS A 114 5.17 -0.67 9.31
CA LYS A 114 5.48 0.60 10.00
C LYS A 114 4.23 1.25 10.59
N HIS A 115 3.15 1.37 9.80
CA HIS A 115 1.88 1.92 10.28
C HIS A 115 1.30 1.12 11.45
N ARG A 116 1.33 -0.21 11.37
CA ARG A 116 0.84 -1.10 12.44
C ARG A 116 1.66 -0.97 13.72
N LYS A 117 2.99 -0.86 13.63
CA LYS A 117 3.88 -0.61 14.80
C LYS A 117 3.62 0.76 15.45
N GLN A 118 3.42 1.81 14.67
CA GLN A 118 3.10 3.15 15.20
C GLN A 118 1.72 3.19 15.88
N LYS A 119 0.70 2.56 15.28
CA LYS A 119 -0.65 2.47 15.86
C LYS A 119 -0.63 1.72 17.21
N ASN A 120 0.13 0.64 17.32
CA ASN A 120 0.30 -0.10 18.59
C ASN A 120 1.08 0.70 19.64
N LYS A 121 2.13 1.45 19.27
CA LYS A 121 2.84 2.33 20.20
C LYS A 121 1.94 3.45 20.75
N LYS A 122 1.11 4.08 19.90
CA LYS A 122 0.15 5.11 20.34
C LYS A 122 -0.89 4.53 21.31
N LYS A 123 -1.47 3.36 21.03
CA LYS A 123 -2.42 2.66 21.93
C LYS A 123 -1.80 2.28 23.28
N LYS A 124 -0.54 1.81 23.32
CA LYS A 124 0.14 1.49 24.59
C LYS A 124 0.40 2.75 25.44
N LYS A 125 0.84 3.85 24.82
CA LYS A 125 1.04 5.14 25.51
C LYS A 125 -0.26 5.71 26.08
N SER A 126 -1.38 5.62 25.35
CA SER A 126 -2.66 6.12 25.86
C SER A 126 -3.18 5.31 27.05
N LYS A 127 -3.11 3.97 26.98
CA LYS A 127 -3.49 3.09 28.10
C LYS A 127 -2.63 3.33 29.35
N SER A 128 -1.32 3.49 29.18
CA SER A 128 -0.41 3.79 30.31
C SER A 128 -0.71 5.14 30.96
N LYS A 129 -0.95 6.20 30.17
CA LYS A 129 -1.37 7.51 30.69
C LYS A 129 -2.69 7.43 31.46
N GLN A 130 -3.67 6.68 30.95
CA GLN A 130 -4.96 6.52 31.60
C GLN A 130 -4.83 5.83 32.97
N GLN A 131 -4.08 4.73 33.04
CA GLN A 131 -3.84 4.00 34.30
C GLN A 131 -3.11 4.85 35.35
N GLN A 132 -2.13 5.67 34.95
CA GLN A 132 -1.46 6.59 35.86
C GLN A 132 -2.41 7.66 36.41
N ARG A 133 -3.29 8.19 35.56
CA ARG A 133 -4.27 9.21 35.93
C ARG A 133 -5.32 8.67 36.91
N GLU A 134 -5.79 7.44 36.71
CA GLU A 134 -6.69 6.73 37.62
C GLU A 134 -6.05 6.49 38.99
N LYS A 135 -4.79 6.00 39.02
CA LYS A 135 -4.03 5.84 40.28
C LYS A 135 -3.86 7.16 41.03
N LEU A 136 -3.50 8.24 40.32
CA LEU A 136 -3.31 9.55 40.93
C LEU A 136 -4.62 10.10 41.53
N ASN A 137 -5.74 9.94 40.82
CA ASN A 137 -7.05 10.33 41.32
C ASN A 137 -7.43 9.56 42.59
N LYS A 138 -7.17 8.25 42.63
CA LYS A 138 -7.42 7.42 43.82
C LYS A 138 -6.59 7.85 45.02
N ILE A 139 -5.31 8.19 44.81
CA ILE A 139 -4.43 8.72 45.88
C ILE A 139 -4.93 10.08 46.38
N LYS A 140 -5.32 10.97 45.47
CA LYS A 140 -5.88 12.28 45.84
C LYS A 140 -7.16 12.13 46.67
N GLN A 141 -8.05 11.22 46.26
CA GLN A 141 -9.28 10.93 46.99
C GLN A 141 -9.00 10.38 48.39
N GLN A 142 -8.12 9.39 48.52
CA GLN A 142 -7.71 8.87 49.83
C GLN A 142 -7.07 9.93 50.73
N ARG A 143 -6.28 10.85 50.17
CA ARG A 143 -5.69 11.96 50.93
C ARG A 143 -6.77 12.94 51.40
N TRP A 144 -7.74 13.26 50.55
CA TRP A 144 -8.86 14.13 50.90
C TRP A 144 -9.73 13.50 52.00
N GLU A 145 -10.06 12.22 51.89
CA GLU A 145 -10.80 11.46 52.93
C GLU A 145 -10.02 11.42 54.25
N LYS A 146 -8.72 11.15 54.22
CA LYS A 146 -7.88 11.19 55.44
C LYS A 146 -7.85 12.58 56.06
N ALA A 147 -7.72 13.63 55.27
CA ALA A 147 -7.74 15.01 55.76
C ALA A 147 -9.10 15.39 56.36
N LEU A 148 -10.19 15.00 55.71
CA LEU A 148 -11.56 15.19 56.19
C LEU A 148 -11.80 14.45 57.51
N ASN A 149 -11.40 13.17 57.59
CA ASN A 149 -11.54 12.35 58.79
C ASN A 149 -10.70 12.90 59.96
N LYS A 150 -9.49 13.42 59.68
CA LYS A 150 -8.67 14.12 60.69
C LYS A 150 -9.36 15.39 61.21
N LYS A 151 -9.99 16.16 60.31
CA LYS A 151 -10.74 17.38 60.67
C LYS A 151 -12.01 17.06 61.46
N LEU A 152 -12.74 16.00 61.09
CA LEU A 152 -13.91 15.50 61.83
C LEU A 152 -13.54 15.03 63.23
N ARG A 153 -12.46 14.25 63.37
CA ARG A 153 -11.96 13.81 64.69
C ARG A 153 -11.59 14.95 65.62
N THR A 154 -11.04 16.05 65.11
CA THR A 154 -10.65 17.21 65.92
C THR A 154 -11.85 18.07 66.33
N LEU A 155 -12.94 18.05 65.56
CA LEU A 155 -14.22 18.68 65.92
C LEU A 155 -15.01 17.86 66.95
N MET A 156 -14.80 16.53 67.00
CA MET A 156 -15.35 15.66 68.04
C MET A 156 -14.43 15.63 69.27
N ILE A 157 -14.62 16.56 70.21
CA ILE A 157 -14.02 16.48 71.56
C ILE A 157 -14.81 15.42 72.37
N PRO A 158 -14.19 14.45 73.07
CA PRO A 158 -14.92 13.49 73.89
C PRO A 158 -15.49 14.16 75.14
N LEU A 159 -16.79 14.00 75.39
CA LEU A 159 -17.41 14.28 76.69
C LEU A 159 -17.08 13.12 77.66
N THR A 160 -15.90 13.15 78.29
CA THR A 160 -15.62 12.25 79.42
C THR A 160 -15.24 13.09 80.65
N LYS A 161 -16.15 13.14 81.63
CA LYS A 161 -15.91 13.70 82.97
C LYS A 161 -14.89 12.83 83.72
N PRO A 162 -13.97 13.40 84.52
CA PRO A 162 -13.12 12.60 85.41
C PRO A 162 -13.96 12.19 86.62
N GLN A 163 -14.07 10.89 86.87
CA GLN A 163 -14.63 10.35 88.12
C GLN A 163 -13.47 10.04 89.06
N ASN A 164 -13.57 10.63 90.24
CA ASN A 164 -12.56 10.66 91.29
C ASN A 164 -13.09 9.79 92.42
N ASP A 165 -12.73 8.51 92.45
CA ASP A 165 -13.09 7.63 93.55
C ASP A 165 -11.82 7.14 94.24
N ASN A 166 -11.59 7.84 95.35
CA ASN A 166 -10.63 7.60 96.41
C ASN A 166 -11.29 6.62 97.37
N GLU A 167 -10.83 5.37 97.51
CA GLU A 167 -11.22 4.51 98.65
C GLU A 167 -10.18 3.41 98.95
N GLN A 168 -9.69 3.48 100.18
CA GLN A 168 -8.89 2.60 101.04
C GLN A 168 -8.36 1.19 100.62
N ASN A 169 -7.04 1.03 100.87
CA ASN A 169 -6.22 -0.07 101.47
C ASN A 169 -6.99 -1.03 102.46
N PRO A 170 -6.54 -2.24 102.90
CA PRO A 170 -5.15 -2.75 102.94
C PRO A 170 -4.87 -4.29 102.79
N TRP A 171 -3.57 -4.58 102.73
CA TRP A 171 -2.80 -5.86 102.68
C TRP A 171 -2.31 -6.30 101.29
#